data_AF-A0A377NER8-F1
#
_entry.id   AF-A0A377NER8-F1
#
_cell.length_a   1.000
_cell.length_b   1.000
_cell.length_c   1.000
_cell.angle_alpha   90.00
_cell.angle_beta   90.00
_cell.angle_gamma   90.00
#
_symmetry.space_group_name_H-M   'P 1'
#
loop_
_entity.id
_entity.type
_entity.pdbx_description
1 polymer ?
#
loop_
_entity_poly.entity_id
_entity_poly.type
_entity_poly.pdbx_seq_one_letter_code
_entity_poly.pdbx_strand_id
1 'polypeptide(L)'
;MCELLGMSANVPTDICFSFSGLVQRGGGTGPHKDGWGITFYEGNGCRTFKDPHPSFNSPIARLVQEYPIKSCAVISHIRQANRGEVSLENTHPFTRELWGRNWTYAHNGQLRGLSPAGYWHLKAHRPD
;
A
#
# COMPACT_ATOMS: atom_id res chain seq x y z
N MET A 1 15.24 6.13 0.86
CA MET A 1 14.23 6.18 -0.23
C MET A 1 13.23 5.06 0.06
N CYS A 2 11.93 5.20 -0.23
CA CYS A 2 10.98 4.11 0.03
C CYS A 2 11.21 2.95 -0.96
N GLU A 3 10.49 1.85 -0.76
CA GLU A 3 10.41 0.76 -1.73
C GLU A 3 8.97 0.49 -2.16
N LEU A 4 8.80 0.09 -3.43
CA LEU A 4 7.51 -0.19 -4.07
C LEU A 4 7.50 -1.60 -4.64
N LEU A 5 6.34 -2.24 -4.57
CA LEU A 5 6.04 -3.47 -5.27
C LEU A 5 4.68 -3.34 -5.95
N GLY A 6 4.62 -3.63 -7.25
CA GLY A 6 3.39 -3.73 -8.01
C GLY A 6 3.30 -5.08 -8.70
N MET A 7 2.09 -5.66 -8.74
CA MET A 7 1.81 -6.87 -9.49
C MET A 7 0.57 -6.64 -10.36
N SER A 8 0.65 -7.04 -11.63
CA SER A 8 -0.47 -7.09 -12.56
C SER A 8 -0.41 -8.43 -13.28
N ALA A 9 -1.46 -9.23 -13.16
CA ALA A 9 -1.54 -10.57 -13.72
C ALA A 9 -2.89 -10.80 -14.39
N ASN A 10 -2.92 -11.68 -15.39
CA ASN A 10 -4.15 -12.09 -16.09
C ASN A 10 -4.94 -13.17 -15.34
N VAL A 11 -4.32 -13.84 -14.36
CA VAL A 11 -4.94 -14.84 -13.48
C VAL A 11 -4.57 -14.58 -12.02
N PRO A 12 -5.42 -14.93 -11.04
CA PRO A 12 -5.12 -14.73 -9.62
C PRO A 12 -3.81 -15.41 -9.22
N THR A 13 -2.81 -14.60 -8.90
CA THR A 13 -1.44 -15.03 -8.61
C THR A 13 -1.13 -14.84 -7.14
N ASP A 14 -0.40 -15.79 -6.56
CA ASP A 14 0.04 -15.74 -5.17
C ASP A 14 1.10 -14.65 -4.99
N ILE A 15 0.88 -13.76 -4.03
CA ILE A 15 1.77 -12.64 -3.72
C ILE A 15 2.73 -12.96 -2.55
N CYS A 16 2.47 -14.01 -1.76
CA CYS A 16 3.17 -14.27 -0.50
C CYS A 16 4.68 -14.38 -0.68
N PHE A 17 5.16 -14.93 -1.80
CA PHE A 17 6.60 -14.98 -2.11
C PHE A 17 7.20 -13.58 -2.27
N SER A 18 6.64 -12.76 -3.16
CA SER A 18 7.12 -11.40 -3.43
C SER A 18 6.97 -10.48 -2.21
N PHE A 19 5.87 -10.63 -1.47
CA PHE A 19 5.60 -9.85 -0.28
C PHE A 19 6.54 -10.22 0.87
N SER A 20 6.84 -11.51 1.07
CA SER A 20 7.78 -11.94 2.10
C SER A 20 9.18 -11.36 1.91
N GLY A 21 9.66 -11.32 0.66
CA GLY A 21 10.93 -10.66 0.35
C GLY A 21 10.91 -9.16 0.65
N LEU A 22 9.79 -8.49 0.37
CA LEU A 22 9.58 -7.08 0.68
C LEU A 22 9.58 -6.84 2.20
N VAL A 23 8.81 -7.63 2.98
CA VAL A 23 8.70 -7.53 4.44
C VAL A 23 10.06 -7.55 5.14
N GLN A 24 11.00 -8.39 4.69
CA GLN A 24 12.35 -8.47 5.26
C GLN A 24 13.10 -7.14 5.18
N ARG A 25 12.89 -6.37 4.12
CA ARG A 25 13.55 -5.06 3.92
C ARG A 25 12.92 -3.96 4.76
N GLY A 26 11.72 -4.20 5.29
CA GLY A 26 11.05 -3.26 6.19
C GLY A 26 11.44 -3.42 7.65
N GLY A 27 12.72 -3.18 7.95
CA GLY A 27 13.27 -3.17 9.31
C GLY A 27 14.04 -4.42 9.75
N GLY A 28 14.15 -5.45 8.89
CA GLY A 28 15.03 -6.60 9.12
C GLY A 28 16.40 -6.41 8.47
N THR A 29 16.44 -6.32 7.14
CA THR A 29 17.66 -6.19 6.34
C THR A 29 17.86 -4.80 5.72
N GLY A 30 16.80 -4.00 5.64
CA GLY A 30 16.80 -2.66 5.04
C GLY A 30 16.47 -1.56 6.06
N PRO A 31 16.79 -0.30 5.76
CA PRO A 31 16.58 0.84 6.66
C PRO A 31 15.11 1.29 6.76
N HIS A 32 14.19 0.65 6.03
CA HIS A 32 12.83 1.11 5.83
C HIS A 32 11.91 0.69 6.99
N LYS A 33 11.89 1.48 8.06
CA LYS A 33 11.23 1.12 9.32
C LYS A 33 10.02 1.98 9.68
N ASP A 34 9.61 2.87 8.77
CA ASP A 34 8.66 3.96 9.06
C ASP A 34 7.25 3.67 8.53
N GLY A 35 6.92 2.38 8.42
CA GLY A 35 5.62 1.87 8.04
C GLY A 35 5.61 1.10 6.73
N TRP A 36 4.55 0.33 6.54
CA TRP A 36 4.32 -0.45 5.33
C TRP A 36 2.83 -0.60 5.07
N GLY A 37 2.50 -0.96 3.83
CA GLY A 37 1.14 -1.35 3.50
C GLY A 37 1.05 -2.08 2.19
N ILE A 38 -0.05 -2.82 2.02
CA ILE A 38 -0.38 -3.60 0.84
C ILE A 38 -1.88 -3.50 0.57
N THR A 39 -2.23 -3.37 -0.70
CA THR A 39 -3.59 -3.52 -1.20
C THR A 39 -3.60 -4.57 -2.30
N PHE A 40 -4.55 -5.49 -2.23
CA PHE A 40 -4.78 -6.49 -3.25
C PHE A 40 -6.27 -6.56 -3.64
N TYR A 41 -6.53 -6.81 -4.92
CA TYR A 41 -7.87 -6.77 -5.49
C TYR A 41 -8.48 -8.17 -5.64
N GLU A 42 -9.78 -8.28 -5.38
CA GLU A 42 -10.61 -9.47 -5.63
C GLU A 42 -11.86 -9.01 -6.38
N GLY A 43 -11.84 -9.17 -7.70
CA GLY A 43 -12.81 -8.53 -8.58
C GLY A 43 -12.75 -7.00 -8.44
N ASN A 44 -13.89 -6.37 -8.15
CA ASN A 44 -13.98 -4.91 -7.95
C ASN A 44 -13.68 -4.47 -6.52
N GLY A 45 -13.61 -5.42 -5.57
CA GLY A 45 -13.24 -5.16 -4.18
C GLY A 45 -11.73 -5.16 -3.98
N CYS A 46 -11.27 -4.55 -2.90
CA CYS A 46 -9.89 -4.66 -2.47
C CYS A 46 -9.78 -4.73 -0.95
N ARG A 47 -8.77 -5.45 -0.46
CA ARG A 47 -8.39 -5.45 0.96
C ARG A 47 -7.08 -4.70 1.11
N THR A 48 -7.01 -3.85 2.13
CA THR A 48 -5.83 -3.03 2.42
C THR A 48 -5.38 -3.27 3.85
N PHE A 49 -4.10 -3.61 4.02
CA PHE A 49 -3.44 -3.74 5.31
C PHE A 49 -2.31 -2.74 5.40
N LYS A 50 -2.22 -2.03 6.52
CA LYS A 50 -1.20 -1.01 6.78
C LYS A 50 -0.78 -1.02 8.23
N ASP A 51 0.47 -0.68 8.48
CA ASP A 51 1.03 -0.48 9.81
C ASP A 51 2.07 0.65 9.76
N PRO A 52 2.05 1.64 10.66
CA PRO A 52 3.14 2.61 10.77
C PRO A 52 4.44 2.01 11.34
N HIS A 53 4.39 0.83 11.95
CA HIS A 53 5.57 0.12 12.46
C HIS A 53 6.30 -0.66 11.36
N PRO A 54 7.55 -1.09 11.58
CA PRO A 54 8.30 -1.86 10.60
C PRO A 54 7.61 -3.18 10.25
N SER A 55 7.60 -3.56 8.97
CA SER A 55 6.94 -4.80 8.53
C SER A 55 7.55 -6.05 9.13
N PHE A 56 8.86 -6.06 9.38
CA PHE A 56 9.57 -7.24 9.89
C PHE A 56 9.01 -7.75 11.23
N ASN A 57 8.55 -6.84 12.10
CA ASN A 57 7.98 -7.16 13.41
C ASN A 57 6.46 -7.02 13.47
N SER A 58 5.79 -6.74 12.35
CA SER A 58 4.34 -6.48 12.34
C SER A 58 3.55 -7.79 12.35
N PRO A 59 2.67 -8.02 13.36
CA PRO A 59 1.77 -9.17 13.35
C PRO A 59 0.82 -9.17 12.14
N ILE A 60 0.48 -7.98 11.63
CA ILE A 60 -0.35 -7.82 10.44
C ILE A 60 0.42 -8.29 9.20
N ALA A 61 1.73 -8.00 9.12
CA ALA A 61 2.57 -8.49 8.01
C ALA A 61 2.64 -10.01 8.04
N ARG A 62 2.84 -10.60 9.22
CA ARG A 62 2.83 -12.06 9.40
C ARG A 62 1.52 -12.68 8.95
N LEU A 63 0.38 -12.11 9.34
CA LEU A 63 -0.94 -12.55 8.89
C LEU A 63 -1.05 -12.56 7.36
N VAL A 64 -0.60 -11.47 6.70
CA VAL A 64 -0.63 -11.36 5.23
C VAL A 64 0.29 -12.40 4.57
N GLN A 65 1.43 -12.75 5.18
CA GLN A 65 2.34 -13.77 4.67
C GLN A 65 1.78 -15.20 4.82
N GLU A 66 1.05 -15.45 5.90
CA GLU A 66 0.48 -16.77 6.21
C GLU A 66 -0.87 -17.02 5.53
N TYR A 67 -1.58 -15.97 5.15
CA TYR A 67 -2.87 -16.07 4.46
C TYR A 67 -2.66 -16.26 2.95
N PRO A 68 -3.29 -17.25 2.29
CA PRO A 68 -3.11 -17.52 0.86
C PRO A 68 -3.84 -16.47 0.01
N ILE A 69 -3.22 -15.30 -0.14
CA ILE A 69 -3.76 -14.19 -0.92
C ILE A 69 -3.44 -14.42 -2.40
N LYS A 70 -4.47 -14.53 -3.23
CA LYS A 70 -4.33 -14.51 -4.69
C LYS A 70 -5.02 -13.29 -5.27
N SER A 71 -4.34 -12.60 -6.16
CA SER A 71 -4.90 -11.40 -6.79
C SER A 71 -4.38 -11.21 -8.21
N CYS A 72 -5.15 -10.51 -9.04
CA CYS A 72 -4.69 -10.04 -10.34
C CYS A 72 -3.98 -8.68 -10.25
N ALA A 73 -4.18 -7.92 -9.17
CA ALA A 73 -3.60 -6.59 -9.00
C ALA A 73 -3.20 -6.35 -7.54
N VAL A 74 -1.94 -6.01 -7.32
CA VAL A 74 -1.39 -5.70 -5.99
C VAL A 74 -0.54 -4.44 -6.05
N ILE A 75 -0.69 -3.59 -5.05
CA ILE A 75 0.21 -2.46 -4.79
C ILE A 75 0.67 -2.55 -3.34
N SER A 76 1.98 -2.54 -3.12
CA SER A 76 2.59 -2.54 -1.80
C SER A 76 3.71 -1.52 -1.70
N HIS A 77 3.94 -1.00 -0.50
CA HIS A 77 4.89 0.06 -0.24
C HIS A 77 5.53 -0.14 1.14
N ILE A 78 6.85 0.00 1.22
CA ILE A 78 7.57 0.13 2.49
C ILE A 78 8.13 1.53 2.59
N ARG A 79 7.78 2.22 3.67
CA ARG A 79 8.07 3.62 3.91
C ARG A 79 9.40 3.79 4.62
N GLN A 80 10.16 4.75 4.11
CA GLN A 80 11.23 5.43 4.84
C GLN A 80 10.87 6.91 4.87
N ALA A 81 10.46 7.40 6.04
CA ALA A 81 9.84 8.70 6.19
C ALA A 81 10.86 9.82 5.99
N ASN A 82 10.65 10.62 4.94
CA ASN A 82 11.38 11.87 4.70
C ASN A 82 10.51 13.11 4.98
N ARG A 83 9.18 12.96 4.97
CA ARG A 83 8.17 13.99 5.26
C ARG A 83 6.94 13.36 5.91
N GLY A 84 6.27 14.17 6.74
CA GLY A 84 5.12 13.76 7.53
C GLY A 84 5.52 12.88 8.71
N GLU A 85 4.72 12.88 9.76
CA GLU A 85 4.96 12.03 10.92
C GLU A 85 4.80 10.53 10.56
N VAL A 86 5.36 9.66 11.39
CA VAL A 86 5.18 8.22 11.27
C VAL A 86 3.81 7.87 11.86
N SER A 87 2.81 7.76 11.00
CA SER A 87 1.42 7.53 11.38
C SER A 87 0.65 6.80 10.28
N LEU A 88 -0.45 6.14 10.65
CA LEU A 88 -1.21 5.26 9.75
C LEU A 88 -1.83 6.02 8.56
N GLU A 89 -2.25 7.25 8.78
CA GLU A 89 -2.81 8.16 7.77
C GLU A 89 -1.77 8.62 6.76
N ASN A 90 -0.48 8.57 7.10
CA ASN A 90 0.63 8.88 6.19
C ASN A 90 1.26 7.62 5.57
N THR A 91 0.78 6.43 5.93
CA THR A 91 1.26 5.15 5.41
C THR A 91 0.54 4.81 4.11
N HIS A 92 1.33 4.58 3.06
CA HIS A 92 0.86 4.08 1.77
C HIS A 92 0.55 2.57 1.82
N PRO A 93 -0.26 2.04 0.89
CA PRO A 93 -0.94 2.77 -0.19
C PRO A 93 -2.17 3.57 0.27
N PHE A 94 -2.56 4.57 -0.50
CA PHE A 94 -3.80 5.31 -0.33
C PHE A 94 -4.88 4.73 -1.23
N THR A 95 -6.11 4.68 -0.72
CA THR A 95 -7.27 4.20 -1.47
C THR A 95 -8.36 5.25 -1.50
N ARG A 96 -9.08 5.33 -2.63
CA ARG A 96 -10.27 6.17 -2.77
C ARG A 96 -11.21 5.57 -3.80
N GLU A 97 -12.51 5.64 -3.53
CA GLU A 97 -13.50 5.28 -4.54
C GLU A 97 -13.63 6.39 -5.60
N LEU A 98 -13.58 6.00 -6.87
CA LEU A 98 -13.89 6.86 -8.01
C LEU A 98 -14.59 6.03 -9.08
N TRP A 99 -15.76 6.52 -9.53
CA TRP A 99 -16.61 5.85 -10.53
C TRP A 99 -16.99 4.41 -10.14
N GLY A 100 -17.38 4.20 -8.87
CA GLY A 100 -17.81 2.90 -8.36
C GLY A 100 -16.69 1.86 -8.24
N ARG A 101 -15.42 2.29 -8.28
CA ARG A 101 -14.25 1.42 -8.15
C ARG A 101 -13.28 1.96 -7.12
N ASN A 102 -12.63 1.07 -6.39
CA ASN A 102 -11.53 1.44 -5.50
C ASN A 102 -10.26 1.68 -6.32
N TRP A 103 -9.72 2.89 -6.23
CA TRP A 103 -8.43 3.26 -6.80
C TRP A 103 -7.38 3.26 -5.71
N THR A 104 -6.27 2.58 -5.98
CA THR A 104 -5.14 2.47 -5.06
C THR A 104 -3.93 3.19 -5.64
N TYR A 105 -3.25 3.97 -4.82
CA TYR A 105 -2.08 4.76 -5.21
C TYR A 105 -0.93 4.62 -4.20
N ALA A 106 0.28 4.48 -4.72
CA ALA A 106 1.51 4.52 -3.94
C ALA A 106 2.58 5.35 -4.66
N HIS A 107 3.41 6.05 -3.88
CA HIS A 107 4.41 6.97 -4.42
C HIS A 107 5.74 6.84 -3.70
N ASN A 108 6.83 6.81 -4.46
CA ASN A 108 8.19 6.85 -3.94
C ASN A 108 8.92 8.07 -4.48
N GLY A 109 9.07 9.10 -3.65
CA GLY A 109 9.70 10.36 -4.03
C GLY A 109 9.18 11.51 -3.19
N GLN A 110 9.59 12.72 -3.56
CA GLN A 110 9.15 13.95 -2.92
C GLN A 110 8.63 14.93 -3.97
N LEU A 111 7.39 15.38 -3.78
CA LEU A 111 6.79 16.44 -4.58
C LEU A 111 7.16 17.79 -3.96
N ARG A 112 7.73 18.70 -4.76
CA ARG A 112 8.06 20.08 -4.38
C ARG A 112 7.09 21.04 -5.04
N GLY A 113 6.81 22.17 -4.40
CA GLY A 113 5.94 23.21 -4.99
C GLY A 113 4.45 22.86 -5.05
N LEU A 114 4.01 21.84 -4.29
CA LEU A 114 2.58 21.63 -4.08
C LEU A 114 2.03 22.77 -3.24
N SER A 115 1.41 23.76 -3.88
CA SER A 115 0.37 24.54 -3.22
C SER A 115 -0.80 23.60 -2.93
N PRO A 116 -1.59 23.80 -1.86
CA PRO A 116 -2.92 23.20 -1.74
C PRO A 116 -3.80 23.81 -2.84
N ALA A 117 -3.57 23.42 -4.10
CA ALA A 117 -4.37 23.81 -5.23
C ALA A 117 -5.70 23.09 -5.05
N GLY A 118 -6.74 23.88 -4.77
CA GLY A 118 -8.17 23.55 -4.75
C GLY A 118 -8.52 22.11 -4.42
N TYR A 119 -9.15 21.88 -3.26
CA TYR A 119 -9.88 20.64 -3.02
C TYR A 119 -10.85 20.41 -4.19
N TRP A 120 -10.48 19.55 -5.14
CA TRP A 120 -11.40 19.03 -6.11
C TRP A 120 -12.35 18.13 -5.32
N HIS A 121 -13.51 18.66 -4.96
CA HIS A 121 -14.61 17.89 -4.41
C HIS A 121 -15.14 16.94 -5.49
N LEU A 122 -14.39 15.87 -5.75
CA LEU A 122 -14.90 14.70 -6.46
C LEU A 122 -16.05 14.19 -5.60
N LYS A 123 -17.29 14.47 -6.03
CA LYS A 123 -18.50 14.00 -5.36
C LYS A 123 -18.38 12.47 -5.22
N ALA A 124 -18.64 11.95 -4.03
CA ALA A 124 -18.72 10.51 -3.82
C ALA A 124 -19.73 9.93 -4.83
N HIS A 125 -19.31 8.90 -5.56
CA HIS A 125 -20.22 8.15 -6.40
C HIS A 125 -21.29 7.53 -5.50
N ARG A 126 -22.56 7.67 -5.88
CA ARG A 126 -23.66 6.94 -5.23
C ARG A 126 -23.87 5.70 -6.10
N PRO A 127 -23.66 4.49 -5.57
CA PRO A 127 -24.08 3.30 -6.30
C PRO A 127 -25.61 3.33 -6.43
N ASP A 128 -26.09 3.08 -7.64
CA ASP A 128 -27.51 2.85 -7.95
C ASP A 128 -27.93 1.44 -7.50
#